data_AF-E7G849-F1
#
_entry.id   AF-E7G849-F1
#
_cell.length_a   1.000
_cell.length_b   1.000
_cell.length_c   1.000
_cell.angle_alpha   90.00
_cell.angle_beta   90.00
_cell.angle_gamma   90.00
#
_symmetry.space_group_name_H-M   'P 1'
#
loop_
_entity.id
_entity.type
_entity.pdbx_description
1 polymer ?
#
loop_
_entity_poly.entity_id
_entity_poly.type
_entity_poly.pdbx_seq_one_letter_code
_entity_poly.pdbx_strand_id
1 'polypeptide(L)' 'MSSIDKANDLIYETLMSLIEFNNSDLSLKQKKEVSEIIDNLEEVRHILFEMKNEIKSSVS' A
#
# COMPACT_ATOMS: atom_id res chain seq x y z
N MET A 1 3.96 -16.82 -8.83
CA MET A 1 3.71 -15.51 -8.21
C MET A 1 3.84 -15.71 -6.71
N SER A 2 4.78 -15.04 -6.03
CA SER A 2 4.93 -15.23 -4.59
C SER A 2 3.75 -14.58 -3.86
N SER A 3 3.44 -15.05 -2.64
CA SER A 3 2.41 -14.41 -1.81
C SER A 3 2.70 -12.93 -1.56
N ILE A 4 3.97 -12.52 -1.60
CA ILE A 4 4.42 -11.13 -1.46
C ILE A 4 4.06 -10.32 -2.72
N ASP A 5 4.25 -10.88 -3.91
CA ASP A 5 3.86 -10.20 -5.16
C ASP A 5 2.34 -9.96 -5.19
N LYS A 6 1.55 -10.97 -4.80
CA LYS A 6 0.09 -10.84 -4.71
C LYS A 6 -0.34 -9.81 -3.66
N ALA A 7 0.35 -9.72 -2.53
CA ALA A 7 0.07 -8.71 -1.51
C ALA A 7 0.37 -7.29 -2.02
N ASN A 8 1.49 -7.11 -2.72
CA ASN A 8 1.84 -5.82 -3.33
C ASN A 8 0.81 -5.36 -4.36
N ASP A 9 0.33 -6.27 -5.21
CA ASP A 9 -0.69 -5.94 -6.23
C ASP A 9 -2.01 -5.50 -5.58
N LEU A 10 -2.47 -6.23 -4.54
CA LEU A 10 -3.68 -5.86 -3.79
C LEU A 10 -3.54 -4.49 -3.09
N ILE A 11 -2.38 -4.21 -2.51
CA ILE A 11 -2.10 -2.90 -1.88
C ILE A 11 -2.14 -1.80 -2.94
N TYR A 12 -1.55 -2.04 -4.11
CA TYR A 12 -1.55 -1.09 -5.21
C TYR A 12 -2.96 -0.80 -5.73
N GLU A 13 -3.78 -1.83 -5.99
CA GLU A 13 -5.18 -1.66 -6.38
C GLU A 13 -6.00 -0.89 -5.34
N THR A 14 -5.75 -1.17 -4.05
CA THR A 14 -6.40 -0.47 -2.93
C THR A 14 -5.98 1.01 -2.88
N LEU A 15 -4.69 1.30 -3.06
CA LEU A 15 -4.17 2.68 -3.12
C LEU A 15 -4.82 3.47 -4.27
N MET A 16 -4.96 2.86 -5.46
CA MET A 16 -5.62 3.52 -6.59
C MET A 16 -7.08 3.84 -6.28
N SER A 17 -7.81 2.89 -5.69
CA SER A 17 -9.20 3.09 -5.27
C SER A 17 -9.34 4.20 -4.22
N LEU A 18 -8.40 4.28 -3.27
CA LEU A 18 -8.41 5.32 -2.23
C LEU A 18 -8.05 6.71 -2.79
N ILE A 19 -7.16 6.80 -3.77
CA ILE A 19 -6.84 8.06 -4.44
C ILE A 19 -8.06 8.57 -5.23
N GLU A 20 -8.75 7.69 -5.95
CA GLU A 20 -10.01 8.03 -6.63
C GLU A 20 -11.08 8.49 -5.63
N PHE A 21 -11.21 7.77 -4.50
CA PHE A 21 -12.11 8.17 -3.42
C PHE A 21 -11.73 9.52 -2.81
N ASN A 22 -10.45 9.81 -2.61
CA ASN A 22 -9.96 11.08 -2.06
C ASN A 22 -10.27 12.29 -2.95
N ASN A 23 -10.41 12.05 -4.26
CA ASN A 23 -10.81 13.06 -5.25
C ASN A 23 -12.32 13.28 -5.30
N SER A 24 -13.12 12.50 -4.56
CA SER A 24 -14.56 12.72 -4.41
C SER A 24 -14.85 13.90 -3.48
N ASP A 25 -16.14 14.28 -3.39
CA ASP A 25 -16.58 15.39 -2.53
C ASP A 25 -16.62 14.96 -1.06
N LEU A 26 -15.43 14.81 -0.48
CA LEU A 26 -15.20 14.44 0.91
C LEU A 26 -15.04 15.70 1.77
N SER A 27 -15.53 15.61 3.01
CA SER A 27 -15.21 16.62 4.02
C SER A 27 -13.71 16.65 4.32
N LEU A 28 -13.22 17.79 4.80
CA LEU A 28 -11.82 17.98 5.22
C LEU A 28 -11.33 16.89 6.21
N LYS A 29 -12.20 16.49 7.14
CA LYS A 29 -11.90 15.41 8.10
C LYS A 29 -11.72 14.07 7.38
N GLN A 30 -12.63 13.72 6.49
CA GLN A 30 -12.56 12.47 5.72
C GLN A 30 -11.35 12.44 4.79
N LYS A 31 -11.00 13.55 4.14
CA LYS A 31 -9.77 13.63 3.32
C LYS A 31 -8.52 13.34 4.14
N LYS A 32 -8.44 13.89 5.36
CA LYS A 32 -7.32 13.62 6.27
C LYS A 32 -7.26 12.15 6.67
N GLU A 33 -8.39 11.55 7.01
CA GLU A 33 -8.48 10.11 7.35
C GLU A 33 -8.05 9.24 6.15
N VAL A 34 -8.47 9.57 4.93
CA VAL A 34 -8.07 8.84 3.71
C VAL A 34 -6.56 9.00 3.43
N SER A 35 -6.00 10.20 3.61
CA SER A 35 -4.55 10.41 3.48
C SER A 35 -3.76 9.57 4.48
N GLU A 36 -4.18 9.50 5.75
CA GLU A 36 -3.52 8.66 6.76
C GLU A 36 -3.58 7.17 6.39
N ILE A 37 -4.68 6.71 5.79
CA ILE A 37 -4.79 5.32 5.30
C ILE A 37 -3.84 5.07 4.12
N ILE A 38 -3.73 6.02 3.19
CA ILE A 38 -2.82 5.93 2.04
C ILE A 38 -1.37 5.82 2.53
N ASP A 39 -0.96 6.67 3.47
CA ASP A 39 0.40 6.66 4.03
C ASP A 39 0.73 5.31 4.69
N ASN A 40 -0.20 4.76 5.47
CA ASN A 40 -0.04 3.44 6.10
C ASN A 40 0.11 2.31 5.06
N LEU A 41 -0.65 2.35 3.97
CA LEU A 41 -0.57 1.34 2.91
C LEU A 41 0.75 1.44 2.11
N GLU A 42 1.27 2.65 1.90
CA GLU A 42 2.60 2.82 1.32
C GLU A 42 3.69 2.22 2.21
N GLU A 43 3.62 2.44 3.52
CA GLU A 43 4.56 1.83 4.47
C GLU A 43 4.52 0.30 4.44
N VAL A 44 3.32 -0.30 4.37
CA VAL A 44 3.20 -1.77 4.21
C VAL A 44 3.85 -2.24 2.91
N ARG A 45 3.69 -1.49 1.81
CA ARG A 45 4.35 -1.80 0.53
C ARG A 45 5.88 -1.76 0.67
N HIS A 46 6.42 -0.81 1.44
CA HIS A 46 7.85 -0.73 1.75
C HIS A 46 8.33 -1.93 2.56
N ILE A 47 7.63 -2.29 3.65
CA ILE A 47 7.96 -3.45 4.49
C ILE A 47 7.96 -4.74 3.66
N LEU A 48 6.95 -4.96 2.80
CA LEU A 48 6.87 -6.15 1.94
C LEU A 48 8.04 -6.22 0.95
N PHE A 49 8.50 -5.07 0.45
CA PHE A 49 9.66 -5.01 -0.43
C PHE A 49 10.95 -5.36 0.31
N GLU A 50 11.15 -4.85 1.52
CA GLU A 50 12.29 -5.21 2.37
C GLU A 50 12.31 -6.70 2.69
N MET A 51 11.17 -7.26 3.14
CA MET A 51 11.03 -8.70 3.40
C MET A 51 11.37 -9.56 2.16
N LYS A 52 10.93 -9.14 0.97
CA LYS A 52 11.25 -9.84 -0.28
C LYS A 52 12.76 -9.85 -0.54
N ASN A 53 13.45 -8.76 -0.25
CA ASN A 53 14.89 -8.64 -0.42
C ASN A 53 15.65 -9.47 0.61
N GLU A 54 15.23 -9.44 1.87
CA GLU A 54 15.81 -10.27 2.94
C GLU A 54 15.71 -11.76 2.61
N ILE A 55 14.54 -12.22 2.12
CA ILE A 55 14.36 -13.61 1.69
C ILE A 55 15.33 -13.95 0.55
N LYS A 56 15.49 -13.07 -0.45
CA LYS A 56 16.43 -13.29 -1.56
C LYS A 56 17.88 -13.35 -1.08
N SER A 57 18.29 -12.47 -0.17
CA SER A 57 19.66 -12.47 0.37
C SER A 57 19.93 -13.64 1.29
N SER A 58 18.92 -14.20 1.96
CA SER A 58 19.05 -15.35 2.86
C SER A 58 19.20 -16.69 2.13
N VAL A 59 18.79 -16.75 0.86
CA VAL A 59 18.83 -17.96 0.02
C VAL A 59 20.04 -17.94 -0.94
N SER A 60 20.81 -16.84 -0.95
CA SER A 60 22.06 -16.67 -1.73
C SER A 60 23.29 -16.96 -0.88
#